data_AF-A0A2T7Q5X4-F1
#
_entry.id   AF-A0A2T7Q5X4-F1
#
_cell.length_a   1.000
_cell.length_b   1.000
_cell.length_c   1.000
_cell.angle_alpha   90.00
_cell.angle_beta   90.00
_cell.angle_gamma   90.00
#
_symmetry.space_group_name_H-M   'P 1'
#
loop_
_entity.id
_entity.type
_entity.pdbx_description
1 polymer ?
#
loop_
_entity_poly.entity_id
_entity_poly.type
_entity_poly.pdbx_seq_one_letter_code
_entity_poly.pdbx_strand_id
1 'polypeptide(L)'
;MKKLLLCILLFNAGYALAQNKPSVKPGAKAKTVIPKITMSIGGLKGGDISPETLAKIVDSALVAKDENANTYSIIRFRLFYKFKSTYQDEDSGQKKSSDDMRTSDFTNTSILPQLWRESIKDNIKKGDEMILDNIIVVLKNGSKIMAPKIIFKVI
;
A
#
# COMPACT_ATOMS: atom_id res chain seq x y z
N MET A 1 -40.71 -19.18 70.92
CA MET A 1 -40.09 -19.57 72.21
C MET A 1 -38.70 -20.11 71.93
N LYS A 2 -37.69 -19.52 72.57
CA LYS A 2 -36.26 -19.84 72.48
C LYS A 2 -35.99 -21.24 73.04
N LYS A 3 -35.21 -22.08 72.35
CA LYS A 3 -34.27 -23.01 72.99
C LYS A 3 -33.00 -23.14 72.16
N LEU A 4 -31.92 -22.77 72.82
CA LEU A 4 -30.51 -22.89 72.50
C LEU A 4 -30.05 -24.28 73.00
N LEU A 5 -29.32 -25.06 72.20
CA LEU A 5 -28.01 -25.65 72.54
C LEU A 5 -27.57 -26.73 71.54
N LEU A 6 -26.26 -26.71 71.29
CA LEU A 6 -25.32 -27.83 71.18
C LEU A 6 -24.65 -28.08 69.82
N CYS A 7 -23.34 -27.86 69.89
CA CYS A 7 -22.22 -28.20 69.04
C CYS A 7 -22.34 -29.47 68.19
N ILE A 8 -21.82 -29.43 66.96
CA ILE A 8 -20.81 -30.38 66.46
C ILE A 8 -19.99 -29.68 65.37
N LEU A 9 -18.69 -29.57 65.64
CA LEU A 9 -17.62 -29.29 64.70
C LEU A 9 -17.51 -30.47 63.71
N LEU A 10 -17.69 -30.22 62.42
CA LEU A 10 -17.14 -31.07 61.38
C LEU A 10 -16.47 -30.20 60.31
N PHE A 11 -15.15 -30.12 60.45
CA PHE A 11 -14.20 -29.77 59.40
C PHE A 11 -14.50 -30.62 58.16
N ASN A 12 -14.93 -30.00 57.07
CA ASN A 12 -14.82 -30.61 55.74
C ASN A 12 -13.92 -29.72 54.90
N ALA A 13 -12.66 -30.14 54.82
CA ALA A 13 -11.70 -29.67 53.83
C ALA A 13 -12.18 -30.14 52.45
N GLY A 14 -12.95 -29.28 51.77
CA GLY A 14 -13.26 -29.45 50.35
C GLY A 14 -12.00 -29.17 49.53
N TYR A 15 -11.38 -30.23 49.04
CA TYR A 15 -10.29 -30.18 48.07
C TYR A 15 -10.67 -29.32 46.87
N ALA A 16 -10.01 -28.18 46.70
CA ALA A 16 -10.03 -27.44 45.45
C ALA A 16 -9.29 -28.28 44.40
N LEU A 17 -10.03 -28.95 43.52
CA LEU A 17 -9.47 -29.51 42.29
C LEU A 17 -9.08 -28.34 41.39
N ALA A 18 -7.81 -27.92 41.48
CA ALA A 18 -7.18 -27.05 40.53
C ALA A 18 -7.24 -27.72 39.15
N GLN A 19 -8.12 -27.24 38.26
CA GLN A 19 -8.11 -27.63 36.87
C GLN A 19 -6.81 -27.12 36.24
N ASN A 20 -5.82 -28.02 36.12
CA ASN A 20 -4.67 -27.83 35.24
C ASN A 20 -5.18 -27.69 33.80
N LYS A 21 -5.51 -26.45 33.40
CA LYS A 21 -5.53 -26.11 31.98
C LYS A 21 -4.13 -26.37 31.45
N PRO A 22 -3.96 -27.18 30.39
CA PRO A 22 -2.68 -27.32 29.73
C PRO A 22 -2.18 -25.91 29.38
N SER A 23 -1.01 -25.56 29.89
CA SER A 23 -0.30 -24.36 29.48
C SER A 23 -0.05 -24.48 27.99
N VAL A 24 -0.84 -23.77 27.19
CA VAL A 24 -0.55 -23.56 25.78
C VAL A 24 0.77 -22.81 25.77
N LYS A 25 1.88 -23.55 25.55
CA LYS A 25 3.14 -22.95 25.13
C LYS A 25 2.79 -21.94 24.04
N PRO A 26 3.19 -20.66 24.13
CA PRO A 26 3.04 -19.74 23.02
C PRO A 26 3.73 -20.41 21.83
N GLY A 27 2.92 -20.96 20.92
CA GLY A 27 3.41 -21.57 19.70
C GLY A 27 4.28 -20.52 19.05
N ALA A 28 5.53 -20.88 18.77
CA ALA A 28 6.45 -20.03 18.02
C ALA A 28 5.66 -19.52 16.81
N LYS A 29 5.36 -18.21 16.78
CA LYS A 29 4.68 -17.60 15.65
C LYS A 29 5.50 -17.99 14.43
N ALA A 30 4.94 -18.84 13.57
CA ALA A 30 5.58 -19.20 12.32
C ALA A 30 5.99 -17.88 11.68
N LYS A 31 7.31 -17.70 11.42
CA LYS A 31 7.81 -16.51 10.74
C LYS A 31 7.00 -16.39 9.47
N THR A 32 6.07 -15.43 9.44
CA THR A 32 5.26 -15.19 8.26
C THR A 32 6.23 -14.68 7.21
N VAL A 33 6.59 -15.55 6.26
CA VAL A 33 7.43 -15.16 5.14
C VAL A 33 6.67 -14.07 4.40
N ILE A 34 7.18 -12.85 4.45
CA ILE A 34 6.60 -11.73 3.73
C ILE A 34 6.93 -11.96 2.25
N PRO A 35 5.93 -12.09 1.36
CA PRO A 35 6.19 -12.32 -0.05
C PRO A 35 6.90 -11.10 -0.65
N LYS A 36 7.84 -11.36 -1.55
CA LYS A 36 8.49 -10.29 -2.32
C LYS A 36 7.52 -9.78 -3.39
N ILE A 37 7.05 -8.55 -3.23
CA ILE A 37 6.10 -7.93 -4.16
C ILE A 37 6.84 -7.24 -5.30
N THR A 38 6.36 -7.48 -6.52
CA THR A 38 6.70 -6.75 -7.74
C THR A 38 5.49 -5.94 -8.19
N MET A 39 5.73 -4.67 -8.51
CA MET A 39 4.70 -3.76 -9.00
C MET A 39 4.76 -3.63 -10.53
N SER A 40 3.61 -3.48 -11.17
CA SER A 40 3.53 -3.12 -12.59
C SER A 40 2.27 -2.34 -12.93
N ILE A 41 2.30 -1.57 -14.01
CA ILE A 41 1.15 -0.90 -14.61
C ILE A 41 1.21 -1.11 -16.12
N GLY A 42 0.10 -1.54 -16.73
CA GLY A 42 0.08 -1.92 -18.15
C GLY A 42 1.07 -3.05 -18.51
N GLY A 43 1.46 -3.87 -17.52
CA GLY A 43 2.47 -4.92 -17.68
C GLY A 43 3.93 -4.47 -17.51
N LEU A 44 4.19 -3.16 -17.39
CA LEU A 44 5.54 -2.61 -17.27
C LEU A 44 5.93 -2.37 -15.80
N LYS A 45 7.21 -2.57 -15.46
CA LYS A 45 7.75 -2.46 -14.09
C LYS A 45 8.52 -1.15 -13.82
N GLY A 46 8.41 -0.18 -14.72
CA GLY A 46 9.25 1.03 -14.74
C GLY A 46 10.28 1.01 -15.87
N GLY A 47 11.06 2.08 -15.97
CA GLY A 47 12.12 2.28 -16.95
C GLY A 47 11.84 3.43 -17.93
N ASP A 48 12.70 3.52 -18.94
CA ASP A 48 12.57 4.50 -20.01
C ASP A 48 11.49 4.05 -20.99
N ILE A 49 10.56 4.95 -21.33
CA ILE A 49 9.42 4.67 -22.20
C ILE A 49 9.13 5.83 -23.16
N SER A 50 8.42 5.54 -24.24
CA SER A 50 7.93 6.58 -25.15
C SER A 50 6.70 7.30 -24.59
N PRO A 51 6.42 8.54 -25.06
CA PRO A 51 5.18 9.25 -24.72
C PRO A 51 3.91 8.43 -24.95
N GLU A 52 3.83 7.72 -26.07
CA GLU A 52 2.65 6.92 -26.46
C GLU A 52 2.49 5.70 -25.54
N THR A 53 3.61 5.13 -25.08
CA THR A 53 3.59 4.03 -24.11
C THR A 53 3.06 4.53 -22.78
N LEU A 54 3.53 5.69 -22.30
CA LEU A 54 3.01 6.28 -21.07
C LEU A 54 1.50 6.57 -21.17
N ALA A 55 1.07 7.17 -22.28
CA ALA A 55 -0.34 7.45 -22.55
C ALA A 55 -1.24 6.21 -22.51
N LYS A 56 -0.73 5.04 -22.94
CA LYS A 56 -1.45 3.76 -22.86
C LYS A 56 -1.48 3.19 -21.46
N ILE A 57 -0.34 3.16 -20.75
CA ILE A 57 -0.29 2.49 -19.45
C ILE A 57 -1.05 3.25 -18.35
N VAL A 58 -1.24 4.57 -18.47
CA VAL A 58 -2.00 5.33 -17.46
C VAL A 58 -3.48 4.94 -17.39
N ASP A 59 -4.02 4.28 -18.42
CA ASP A 59 -5.37 3.69 -18.40
C ASP A 59 -5.44 2.32 -17.72
N SER A 60 -4.30 1.74 -17.37
CA SER A 60 -4.23 0.44 -16.71
C SER A 60 -4.28 0.55 -15.19
N ALA A 61 -4.75 -0.51 -14.55
CA ALA A 61 -4.60 -0.67 -13.11
C ALA A 61 -3.13 -0.96 -12.73
N LEU A 62 -2.73 -0.43 -11.58
CA LEU A 62 -1.54 -0.86 -10.87
C LEU A 62 -1.78 -2.28 -10.33
N VAL A 63 -0.77 -3.14 -10.47
CA VAL A 63 -0.84 -4.56 -10.14
C VAL A 63 0.32 -4.91 -9.22
N ALA A 64 0.00 -5.57 -8.10
CA ALA A 64 0.97 -6.13 -7.16
C ALA A 64 0.98 -7.66 -7.30
N LYS A 65 2.14 -8.24 -7.63
CA LYS A 65 2.32 -9.70 -7.73
C LYS A 65 3.52 -10.19 -6.94
N ASP A 66 3.46 -11.40 -6.43
CA ASP A 66 4.64 -12.10 -5.91
C ASP A 66 5.34 -12.96 -6.96
N GLU A 67 6.41 -13.64 -6.55
CA GLU A 67 7.22 -14.54 -7.38
C GLU A 67 6.42 -15.74 -7.92
N ASN A 68 5.30 -16.09 -7.26
CA ASN A 68 4.39 -17.17 -7.66
C ASN A 68 3.19 -16.64 -8.48
N ALA A 69 3.26 -15.40 -8.96
CA ALA A 69 2.20 -14.71 -9.71
C ALA A 69 0.88 -14.52 -8.94
N ASN A 70 0.86 -14.69 -7.61
CA ASN A 70 -0.31 -14.32 -6.82
C ASN A 70 -0.51 -12.81 -6.90
N THR A 71 -1.74 -12.38 -7.14
CA THR A 71 -2.11 -10.96 -7.19
C THR A 71 -2.63 -10.50 -5.84
N TYR A 72 -2.30 -9.27 -5.46
CA TYR A 72 -2.68 -8.68 -4.18
C TYR A 72 -3.42 -7.36 -4.37
N SER A 73 -4.31 -7.04 -3.42
CA SER A 73 -5.09 -5.81 -3.45
C SER A 73 -4.26 -4.61 -3.04
N ILE A 74 -4.34 -3.54 -3.81
CA ILE A 74 -3.70 -2.24 -3.51
C ILE A 74 -4.76 -1.35 -2.88
N ILE A 75 -4.45 -0.81 -1.69
CA ILE A 75 -5.38 0.04 -0.94
C ILE A 75 -4.96 1.51 -0.92
N ARG A 76 -3.69 1.78 -1.23
CA ARG A 76 -3.16 3.14 -1.31
C ARG A 76 -1.96 3.18 -2.24
N PHE A 77 -1.80 4.27 -2.97
CA PHE A 77 -0.56 4.66 -3.61
C PHE A 77 -0.49 6.18 -3.77
N ARG A 78 0.70 6.70 -4.03
CA ARG A 78 0.95 8.11 -4.36
C ARG A 78 1.51 8.21 -5.76
N LEU A 79 1.00 9.17 -6.52
CA LEU A 79 1.58 9.59 -7.79
C LEU A 79 2.42 10.85 -7.58
N PHE A 80 3.60 10.87 -8.20
CA PHE A 80 4.32 12.09 -8.53
C PHE A 80 4.47 12.15 -10.05
N TYR A 81 4.06 13.26 -10.64
CA TYR A 81 4.26 13.54 -12.06
C TYR A 81 5.15 14.77 -12.18
N LYS A 82 6.39 14.56 -12.61
CA LYS A 82 7.36 15.64 -12.84
C LYS A 82 7.37 15.99 -14.31
N PHE A 83 7.39 17.28 -14.61
CA PHE A 83 7.32 17.79 -15.97
C PHE A 83 8.02 19.14 -16.07
N LYS A 84 8.37 19.54 -17.30
CA LYS A 84 8.88 20.90 -17.55
C LYS A 84 7.73 21.86 -17.80
N SER A 85 7.61 22.87 -16.93
CA SER A 85 6.71 24.00 -17.15
C SER A 85 7.43 25.11 -17.92
N THR A 86 6.70 25.78 -18.81
CA THR A 86 7.18 26.97 -19.53
C THR A 86 6.36 28.17 -19.11
N TYR A 87 7.00 29.25 -18.68
CA TYR A 87 6.35 30.51 -18.33
C TYR A 87 7.03 31.67 -19.04
N GLN A 88 6.30 32.77 -19.24
CA GLN A 88 6.86 34.01 -19.74
C GLN A 88 7.22 34.88 -18.54
N ASP A 89 8.48 35.31 -18.49
CA ASP A 89 8.98 36.22 -17.48
C ASP A 89 8.42 37.63 -17.74
N GLU A 90 7.79 38.23 -16.74
CA GLU A 90 7.08 39.51 -16.91
C GLU A 90 8.04 40.68 -17.16
N ASP A 91 9.24 40.65 -16.56
CA ASP A 91 10.23 41.72 -16.67
C ASP A 91 10.99 41.68 -18.00
N SER A 92 11.41 40.48 -18.42
CA SER A 92 12.22 40.30 -19.64
C SER A 92 11.41 39.92 -20.88
N GLY A 93 10.14 39.54 -20.71
CA GLY A 93 9.28 39.02 -21.79
C GLY A 93 9.73 37.67 -22.35
N GLN A 94 10.80 37.06 -21.81
CA GLN A 94 11.37 35.82 -22.34
C GLN A 94 10.64 34.58 -21.81
N LYS A 95 10.52 33.55 -22.65
CA LYS A 95 10.05 32.22 -22.22
C LYS A 95 11.15 31.49 -21.45
N LYS A 96 10.89 31.17 -20.19
CA LYS A 96 11.74 30.35 -19.34
C LYS A 96 11.12 28.98 -19.10
N SER A 97 11.95 28.00 -18.82
CA SER A 97 11.52 26.64 -18.44
C SER A 97 11.95 26.34 -17.00
N SER A 98 11.10 25.64 -16.24
CA SER A 98 11.41 25.16 -14.91
C SER A 98 10.94 23.71 -14.74
N ASP A 99 11.58 22.96 -13.86
CA ASP A 99 11.14 21.63 -13.46
C ASP A 99 10.05 21.77 -12.39
N ASP A 100 8.89 21.18 -12.64
CA ASP A 100 7.71 21.25 -11.79
C ASP A 100 7.19 19.84 -11.50
N MET A 101 6.35 19.71 -10.48
CA MET A 101 5.82 18.42 -10.02
C MET A 101 4.40 18.54 -9.46
N ARG A 102 3.51 17.69 -9.95
CA ARG A 102 2.18 17.47 -9.35
C ARG A 102 2.18 16.17 -8.56
N THR A 103 1.46 16.14 -7.44
CA THR A 103 1.35 14.94 -6.59
C THR A 103 -0.06 14.72 -6.08
N SER A 104 -0.44 13.47 -5.88
CA SER A 104 -1.70 13.08 -5.24
C SER A 104 -1.59 11.70 -4.60
N ASP A 105 -2.24 11.54 -3.45
CA ASP A 105 -2.49 10.25 -2.83
C ASP A 105 -3.84 9.70 -3.32
N PHE A 106 -3.88 8.40 -3.58
CA PHE A 106 -5.11 7.68 -3.93
C PHE A 106 -5.32 6.54 -2.96
N THR A 107 -6.57 6.36 -2.51
CA THR A 107 -6.99 5.31 -1.59
C THR A 107 -8.12 4.51 -2.21
N ASN A 108 -8.21 3.23 -1.85
CA ASN A 108 -9.26 2.31 -2.31
C ASN A 108 -9.40 2.20 -3.84
N THR A 109 -8.32 2.45 -4.58
CA THR A 109 -8.25 2.29 -6.03
C THR A 109 -6.86 1.80 -6.43
N SER A 110 -6.79 1.09 -7.53
CA SER A 110 -5.55 0.73 -8.24
C SER A 110 -5.41 1.48 -9.56
N ILE A 111 -6.42 2.27 -9.96
CA ILE A 111 -6.46 3.01 -11.22
C ILE A 111 -6.39 4.50 -10.90
N LEU A 112 -5.60 5.25 -11.69
CA LEU A 112 -5.56 6.71 -11.61
C LEU A 112 -6.95 7.30 -11.94
N PRO A 113 -7.44 8.32 -11.21
CA PRO A 113 -8.67 9.00 -11.57
C PRO A 113 -8.65 9.56 -13.00
N GLN A 114 -9.81 9.68 -13.63
CA GLN A 114 -9.92 10.10 -15.03
C GLN A 114 -9.19 11.40 -15.34
N LEU A 115 -9.37 12.43 -14.50
CA LEU A 115 -8.69 13.72 -14.64
C LEU A 115 -7.16 13.59 -14.70
N TRP A 116 -6.59 12.68 -13.90
CA TRP A 116 -5.15 12.42 -13.92
C TRP A 116 -4.71 11.72 -15.20
N ARG A 117 -5.50 10.74 -15.68
CA ARG A 117 -5.19 10.03 -16.93
C ARG A 117 -5.25 10.97 -18.13
N GLU A 118 -6.28 11.81 -18.21
CA GLU A 118 -6.45 12.80 -19.27
C GLU A 118 -5.37 13.88 -19.19
N SER A 119 -5.14 14.47 -18.01
CA SER A 119 -4.10 15.49 -17.85
C SER A 119 -2.72 14.97 -18.22
N ILE A 120 -2.38 13.72 -17.91
CA ILE A 120 -1.11 13.13 -18.33
C ILE A 120 -1.12 12.98 -19.86
N LYS A 121 -2.11 12.28 -20.43
CA LYS A 121 -2.20 12.08 -21.90
C LYS A 121 -2.08 13.35 -22.72
N ASP A 122 -2.70 14.44 -22.28
CA ASP A 122 -2.71 15.71 -23.01
C ASP A 122 -1.39 16.48 -22.90
N ASN A 123 -0.54 16.18 -21.90
CA ASN A 123 0.62 17.00 -21.56
C ASN A 123 1.96 16.25 -21.57
N ILE A 124 1.99 14.92 -21.80
CA ILE A 124 3.24 14.16 -21.81
C ILE A 124 4.25 14.77 -22.78
N LYS A 125 5.45 15.03 -22.26
CA LYS A 125 6.60 15.47 -23.04
C LYS A 125 7.83 14.63 -22.71
N LYS A 126 8.77 14.62 -23.65
CA LYS A 126 10.10 14.07 -23.43
C LYS A 126 10.75 14.74 -22.21
N GLY A 127 11.29 13.92 -21.30
CA GLY A 127 11.88 14.35 -20.05
C GLY A 127 10.93 14.31 -18.85
N ASP A 128 9.64 14.08 -19.04
CA ASP A 128 8.70 13.90 -17.95
C ASP A 128 8.98 12.59 -17.17
N GLU A 129 8.63 12.56 -15.89
CA GLU A 129 8.74 11.38 -15.04
C GLU A 129 7.42 11.09 -14.31
N MET A 130 6.96 9.84 -14.41
CA MET A 130 5.85 9.32 -13.60
C MET A 130 6.40 8.39 -12.53
N ILE A 131 6.13 8.69 -11.26
CA ILE A 131 6.57 7.89 -10.11
C ILE A 131 5.35 7.45 -9.33
N LEU A 132 5.22 6.14 -9.13
CA LEU A 132 4.21 5.54 -8.26
C LEU A 132 4.92 5.00 -7.01
N ASP A 133 4.62 5.59 -5.85
CA ASP A 133 5.32 5.35 -4.58
C ASP A 133 4.31 5.26 -3.42
N ASN A 134 4.79 5.02 -2.19
CA ASN A 134 3.95 4.84 -1.00
C ASN A 134 2.81 3.83 -1.21
N ILE A 135 3.13 2.76 -1.94
CA ILE A 135 2.15 1.75 -2.36
C ILE A 135 1.91 0.80 -1.18
N ILE A 136 0.66 0.68 -0.73
CA ILE A 136 0.25 -0.23 0.33
C ILE A 136 -0.57 -1.36 -0.25
N VAL A 137 -0.10 -2.58 0.01
CA VAL A 137 -0.69 -3.84 -0.46
C VAL A 137 -1.24 -4.63 0.73
N VAL A 138 -2.40 -5.25 0.53
CA VAL A 138 -3.02 -6.15 1.52
C VAL A 138 -2.73 -7.59 1.13
N LEU A 139 -2.08 -8.32 2.03
CA LEU A 139 -1.80 -9.74 1.90
C LEU A 139 -3.05 -10.59 2.18
N LYS A 140 -3.04 -11.86 1.75
CA LYS A 140 -4.15 -12.81 1.97
C LYS A 140 -4.51 -13.01 3.45
N ASN A 141 -3.55 -12.81 4.36
CA ASN A 141 -3.75 -12.89 5.81
C ASN A 141 -4.23 -11.56 6.44
N GLY A 142 -4.56 -10.54 5.63
CA GLY A 142 -5.00 -9.22 6.09
C GLY A 142 -3.87 -8.25 6.47
N SER A 143 -2.61 -8.72 6.52
CA SER A 143 -1.46 -7.85 6.80
C SER A 143 -1.24 -6.84 5.69
N LYS A 144 -0.88 -5.62 6.07
CA LYS A 144 -0.54 -4.54 5.14
C LYS A 144 0.98 -4.43 5.03
N ILE A 145 1.48 -4.38 3.80
CA ILE A 145 2.90 -4.20 3.53
C ILE A 145 3.12 -3.07 2.53
N MET A 146 4.29 -2.44 2.62
CA MET A 146 4.74 -1.46 1.63
C MET A 146 5.35 -2.20 0.44
N ALA A 147 4.90 -1.85 -0.76
CA ALA A 147 5.44 -2.40 -1.99
C ALA A 147 6.49 -1.45 -2.61
N PRO A 148 7.39 -1.96 -3.47
CA PRO A 148 8.38 -1.14 -4.13
C PRO A 148 7.76 -0.09 -5.04
N LYS A 149 8.36 1.10 -5.10
CA LYS A 149 8.00 2.14 -6.08
C LYS A 149 8.34 1.72 -7.51
N ILE A 150 7.63 2.28 -8.48
CA ILE A 150 7.97 2.18 -9.92
C ILE A 150 8.10 3.57 -10.53
N ILE A 151 9.09 3.73 -11.41
CA ILE A 151 9.45 5.00 -12.04
C ILE A 151 9.45 4.80 -13.54
N PHE A 152 8.79 5.69 -14.26
CA PHE A 152 8.82 5.76 -15.71
C PHE A 152 9.39 7.11 -16.14
N LYS A 153 10.38 7.09 -17.03
CA LYS A 153 10.97 8.29 -17.61
C LYS A 153 10.65 8.34 -19.09
N VAL A 154 10.16 9.48 -19.55
CA VAL A 154 9.79 9.67 -20.95
C VAL A 154 11.03 10.08 -21.75
N ILE A 155 11.43 9.28 -22.73
CA ILE A 155 12.63 9.49 -23.56
C ILE A 155 12.34 9.86 -25.01
#